data_AF-A0A4Q3IGU6-F1
#
_entry.id   AF-A0A4Q3IGU6-F1
#
_cell.length_a   1.000
_cell.length_b   1.000
_cell.length_c   1.000
_cell.angle_alpha   90.00
_cell.angle_beta   90.00
_cell.angle_gamma   90.00
#
_symmetry.space_group_name_H-M   'P 1'
#
loop_
_entity.id
_entity.type
_entity.pdbx_description
1 polymer ?
#
loop_
_entity_poly.entity_id
_entity_poly.type
_entity_poly.pdbx_seq_one_letter_code
_entity_poly.pdbx_strand_id
1 'polypeptide(L)' 'YGVRGIPTMILFKDGAEAAKQVGALPKGQIKQWLEAQL' A
#
# COMPACT_ATOMS: atom_id res chain seq x y z
N TYR A 1 -10.39 0.15 7.69
CA TYR A 1 -9.06 0.79 7.79
C TYR A 1 -9.04 2.32 7.97
N GLY A 2 -10.17 3.02 8.22
CA GLY A 2 -10.14 4.47 8.50
C GLY A 2 -9.43 5.31 7.41
N VAL A 3 -9.90 5.22 6.16
CA VAL A 3 -9.31 5.96 5.02
C VAL A 3 -9.55 7.45 5.21
N ARG A 4 -8.47 8.25 5.29
CA ARG A 4 -8.50 9.71 5.52
C ARG A 4 -7.86 10.53 4.39
N GLY A 5 -7.44 9.87 3.31
CA GLY A 5 -6.82 10.49 2.15
C GLY A 5 -6.89 9.57 0.93
N ILE A 6 -6.92 10.15 -0.27
CA ILE A 6 -7.05 9.40 -1.53
C ILE A 6 -5.87 9.70 -2.48
N PRO A 7 -5.41 8.71 -3.27
CA PRO A 7 -5.72 7.28 -3.15
C PRO A 7 -5.07 6.66 -1.89
N THR A 8 -5.67 5.61 -1.34
CA THR A 8 -5.06 4.76 -0.29
C THR A 8 -4.99 3.33 -0.79
N MET A 9 -3.80 2.73 -0.75
CA MET A 9 -3.56 1.32 -1.06
C MET A 9 -3.31 0.55 0.24
N ILE A 10 -3.83 -0.67 0.32
CA ILE A 10 -3.67 -1.55 1.49
C ILE A 10 -3.27 -2.92 0.98
N LEU A 11 -2.16 -3.45 1.50
CA LEU A 11 -1.64 -4.77 1.21
C LEU A 11 -2.15 -5.76 2.25
N PHE A 12 -2.67 -6.89 1.78
CA PHE A 12 -3.11 -8.00 2.63
C PHE A 12 -2.18 -9.20 2.45
N LYS A 13 -1.76 -9.81 3.56
CA LYS A 13 -1.01 -11.06 3.59
C LYS A 13 -1.68 -11.99 4.59
N ASP A 14 -1.96 -13.22 4.17
CA ASP A 14 -2.62 -14.25 4.99
C ASP A 14 -3.95 -13.79 5.64
N GLY A 15 -4.70 -12.91 4.97
CA GLY A 15 -5.97 -12.38 5.46
C GLY A 15 -5.86 -11.22 6.45
N ALA A 16 -4.65 -10.75 6.79
CA ALA A 16 -4.39 -9.61 7.65
C ALA A 16 -3.77 -8.42 6.89
N GLU A 17 -3.95 -7.21 7.41
CA GLU A 17 -3.30 -6.00 6.89
C GLU A 17 -1.78 -6.09 7.10
N ALA A 18 -1.02 -6.10 6.01
CA ALA A 18 0.44 -6.17 6.03
C ALA A 18 1.08 -4.79 5.88
N ALA A 19 0.51 -3.92 5.03
CA ALA A 19 1.01 -2.57 4.82
C ALA A 19 -0.07 -1.64 4.29
N LYS A 20 0.12 -0.33 4.50
CA LYS A 20 -0.78 0.73 4.01
C LYS A 20 0.01 1.88 3.43
N GLN A 21 -0.40 2.36 2.27
CA GLN A 21 0.18 3.49 1.56
C GLN A 21 -0.90 4.52 1.27
N VAL A 22 -0.70 5.76 1.72
CA VAL A 22 -1.62 6.89 1.47
C VAL A 22 -0.94 7.87 0.51
N GLY A 23 -1.69 8.36 -0.47
CA GLY A 23 -1.21 9.28 -1.51
C GLY A 23 -0.82 8.56 -2.79
N ALA A 24 -0.83 9.31 -3.89
CA ALA A 24 -0.47 8.80 -5.20
C ALA A 24 1.05 8.62 -5.29
N LEU A 25 1.46 7.46 -5.81
CA LEU A 25 2.85 7.16 -6.13
C LEU A 25 2.98 6.88 -7.63
N PRO A 26 4.09 7.25 -8.28
CA PRO A 26 4.44 6.78 -9.61
C PRO A 26 4.61 5.26 -9.63
N LYS A 27 4.37 4.63 -10.80
CA LYS A 27 4.42 3.18 -11.00
C LYS A 27 5.69 2.51 -10.43
N GLY A 28 6.85 3.14 -10.63
CA GLY A 28 8.13 2.61 -10.12
C GLY A 28 8.17 2.52 -8.60
N GLN A 29 7.65 3.53 -7.91
CA GLN A 29 7.58 3.57 -6.45
C GLN A 29 6.54 2.59 -5.89
N ILE A 30 5.43 2.35 -6.61
CA ILE A 30 4.47 1.30 -6.22
C ILE A 30 5.15 -0.08 -6.25
N LYS A 31 5.93 -0.37 -7.31
CA LYS A 31 6.68 -1.63 -7.42
C LYS A 31 7.70 -1.79 -6.28
N GLN A 32 8.49 -0.75 -6.02
CA GLN A 32 9.44 -0.74 -4.90
C GLN A 32 8.76 -0.93 -3.54
N TRP A 33 7.61 -0.28 -3.33
CA TRP A 33 6.83 -0.44 -2.11
C TRP A 33 6.34 -1.89 -1.94
N LEU A 34 5.84 -2.52 -2.99
CA LEU A 34 5.45 -3.94 -2.95
C LEU A 34 6.64 -4.87 -2.69
N GLU A 35 7.77 -4.65 -3.37
CA GLU A 35 8.99 -5.43 -3.19
C GLU A 35 9.56 -5.34 -1.78
N ALA A 36 9.42 -4.18 -1.12
CA ALA A 36 9.83 -4.00 0.27
C ALA A 36 8.95 -4.76 1.29
N GLN A 37 7.81 -5.32 0.87
CA GLN A 37 6.84 -6.00 1.75
C GLN A 37 6.67 -7.49 1.43
N LEU A 38 7.35 -8.00 0.38
CA LEU A 38 7.42 -9.42 0.05
C LEU A 38 8.27 -10.18 1.07
#